data_AF-A0A166X6Z7-F1
#
_entry.id   AF-A0A166X6Z7-F1
#
_cell.length_a   1.000
_cell.length_b   1.000
_cell.length_c   1.000
_cell.angle_alpha   90.00
_cell.angle_beta   90.00
_cell.angle_gamma   90.00
#
_symmetry.space_group_name_H-M   'P 1'
#
loop_
_entity.id
_entity.type
_entity.pdbx_description
1 polymer ?
#
loop_
_entity_poly.entity_id
_entity_poly.type
_entity_poly.pdbx_seq_one_letter_code
_entity_poly.pdbx_strand_id
1 'polypeptide(L)'
;MLNNSTLHFHIMNNLVETGRAPKISQIAQAFERSPDDVISALKALQEIHGVVLHPHSSEIWVMHPFSTAPTNFYIQSGDKSWWGNCAWCALGAAFLLNKDLSITTTLGAEGQQVVIEVKNGKLEPSNLYVHFPIPMQAAWDNVIYTCSTMLLFESQTQIDDWCYRHEIEKGDVQPIEHIWEFAKVWYGNHLNPAWKKWTISEAKAIFKRFNLHHEIWSLPDENKRF
;
A
#
# COMPACT_ATOMS: atom_id res chain seq x y z
N MET A 1 11.63 -9.71 -21.56
CA MET A 1 11.66 -8.33 -22.11
C MET A 1 11.33 -7.38 -20.99
N LEU A 2 12.09 -6.29 -20.82
CA LEU A 2 11.83 -5.27 -19.80
C LEU A 2 10.71 -4.33 -20.26
N ASN A 3 9.64 -4.23 -19.48
CA ASN A 3 8.54 -3.26 -19.62
C ASN A 3 7.88 -3.03 -18.25
N ASN A 4 6.92 -2.09 -18.16
CA ASN A 4 6.27 -1.73 -16.90
C ASN A 4 5.66 -2.94 -16.16
N SER A 5 4.92 -3.80 -16.86
CA SER A 5 4.25 -4.96 -16.25
C SER A 5 5.24 -6.00 -15.71
N THR A 6 6.23 -6.37 -16.53
CA THR A 6 7.26 -7.35 -16.15
C THR A 6 8.18 -6.84 -15.06
N LEU A 7 8.55 -5.54 -15.08
CA LEU A 7 9.33 -4.90 -14.04
C LEU A 7 8.55 -4.85 -12.71
N HIS A 8 7.30 -4.41 -12.76
CA HIS A 8 6.42 -4.38 -11.58
C HIS A 8 6.28 -5.78 -10.96
N PHE A 9 5.95 -6.79 -11.78
CA PHE A 9 5.85 -8.17 -11.33
C PHE A 9 7.16 -8.68 -10.72
N HIS A 10 8.31 -8.43 -11.36
CA HIS A 10 9.61 -8.87 -10.86
C HIS A 10 9.92 -8.31 -9.46
N ILE A 11 9.68 -7.01 -9.25
CA ILE A 11 9.90 -6.34 -7.97
C ILE A 11 8.93 -6.90 -6.91
N MET A 12 7.64 -6.99 -7.24
CA MET A 12 6.61 -7.47 -6.33
C MET A 12 6.87 -8.92 -5.89
N ASN A 13 7.19 -9.79 -6.84
CA ASN A 13 7.52 -11.19 -6.58
C ASN A 13 8.76 -11.32 -5.69
N ASN A 14 9.80 -10.51 -5.93
CA ASN A 14 11.00 -10.53 -5.09
C ASN A 14 10.72 -10.11 -3.64
N LEU A 15 9.86 -9.09 -3.43
CA LEU A 15 9.41 -8.68 -2.10
C LEU A 15 8.63 -9.82 -1.40
N VAL A 16 7.65 -10.41 -2.07
CA VAL A 16 6.85 -11.52 -1.52
C VAL A 16 7.73 -12.72 -1.15
N GLU A 17 8.70 -13.04 -2.00
CA GLU A 17 9.58 -14.20 -1.77
C GLU A 17 10.66 -13.93 -0.72
N THR A 18 11.19 -12.72 -0.61
CA THR A 18 12.43 -12.47 0.15
C THR A 18 12.33 -11.46 1.29
N GLY A 19 11.21 -10.75 1.42
CA GLY A 19 11.09 -9.64 2.39
C GLY A 19 11.78 -8.35 1.96
N ARG A 20 12.40 -8.31 0.78
CA ARG A 20 13.29 -7.22 0.36
C ARG A 20 13.00 -6.80 -1.07
N ALA A 21 13.14 -5.51 -1.37
CA ALA A 21 13.13 -5.06 -2.75
C ALA A 21 14.48 -5.38 -3.42
N PRO A 22 14.48 -5.80 -4.70
CA PRO A 22 15.71 -6.01 -5.44
C PRO A 22 16.40 -4.68 -5.70
N LYS A 23 17.73 -4.66 -5.57
CA LYS A 23 18.56 -3.51 -5.95
C LYS A 23 18.58 -3.33 -7.46
N ILE A 24 18.86 -2.12 -7.92
CA ILE A 24 19.00 -1.80 -9.35
C ILE A 24 19.94 -2.79 -10.06
N SER A 25 21.07 -3.14 -9.44
CA SER A 25 22.03 -4.11 -10.00
C SER A 25 21.45 -5.52 -10.16
N GLN A 26 20.58 -5.96 -9.25
CA GLN A 26 19.92 -7.27 -9.32
C GLN A 26 18.86 -7.29 -10.42
N ILE A 27 18.12 -6.20 -10.59
CA ILE A 27 17.16 -6.04 -11.68
C ILE A 27 17.91 -6.01 -13.03
N ALA A 28 19.01 -5.26 -13.11
CA ALA A 28 19.83 -5.14 -14.32
C ALA A 28 20.36 -6.52 -14.76
N GLN A 29 20.85 -7.32 -13.82
CA GLN A 29 21.25 -8.70 -14.06
C GLN A 29 20.07 -9.56 -14.55
N ALA A 30 18.92 -9.49 -13.89
CA ALA A 30 17.76 -10.32 -14.22
C ALA A 30 17.14 -10.03 -15.60
N PHE A 31 17.26 -8.79 -16.08
CA PHE A 31 16.73 -8.37 -17.38
C PHE A 31 17.80 -8.27 -18.49
N GLU A 32 19.06 -8.59 -18.19
CA GLU A 32 20.20 -8.40 -19.09
C GLU A 32 20.24 -6.97 -19.66
N ARG A 33 20.26 -5.99 -18.76
CA ARG A 33 20.24 -4.55 -19.06
C ARG A 33 21.30 -3.79 -18.28
N SER A 34 21.60 -2.58 -18.73
CA SER A 34 22.46 -1.68 -17.95
C SER A 34 21.70 -1.13 -16.73
N PRO A 35 22.40 -0.71 -15.65
CA PRO A 35 21.78 0.01 -14.55
C PRO A 35 21.00 1.25 -14.98
N ASP A 36 21.49 1.99 -15.98
CA ASP A 36 20.84 3.21 -16.50
C ASP A 36 19.52 2.90 -17.21
N ASP A 37 19.44 1.79 -17.95
CA ASP A 37 18.19 1.32 -18.56
C ASP A 37 17.16 0.96 -17.49
N VAL A 38 17.60 0.31 -16.41
CA VAL A 38 16.73 -0.05 -15.28
C VAL A 38 16.23 1.20 -14.55
N ILE A 39 17.10 2.17 -14.28
CA ILE A 39 16.72 3.44 -13.66
C ILE A 39 15.68 4.17 -14.53
N SER A 40 15.89 4.20 -15.85
CA SER A 40 14.95 4.80 -16.79
C SER A 40 13.60 4.09 -16.79
N ALA A 41 13.59 2.76 -16.74
CA ALA A 41 12.37 1.96 -16.64
C ALA A 41 11.65 2.14 -15.29
N LEU A 42 12.38 2.22 -14.18
CA LEU A 42 11.84 2.52 -12.86
C LEU A 42 11.21 3.91 -12.81
N LYS A 43 11.84 4.92 -13.41
CA LYS A 43 11.26 6.27 -13.53
C LYS A 43 9.98 6.25 -14.37
N ALA A 44 9.97 5.53 -15.49
CA ALA A 44 8.75 5.36 -16.28
C ALA A 44 7.62 4.65 -15.51
N LEU A 45 7.97 3.68 -14.66
CA LEU A 45 7.02 3.01 -13.76
C LEU A 45 6.52 3.94 -12.65
N GLN A 46 7.37 4.83 -12.13
CA GLN A 46 7.01 5.85 -11.14
C GLN A 46 6.05 6.89 -11.74
N GLU A 47 6.25 7.31 -12.99
CA GLU A 47 5.36 8.28 -13.66
C GLU A 47 3.91 7.81 -13.78
N ILE A 48 3.69 6.49 -13.76
CA ILE A 48 2.36 5.87 -13.73
C ILE A 48 1.95 5.38 -12.33
N HIS A 49 2.63 5.86 -11.29
CA HIS A 49 2.35 5.53 -9.90
C HIS A 49 2.43 4.02 -9.60
N GLY A 50 3.31 3.29 -10.30
CA GLY A 50 3.56 1.86 -10.10
C GLY A 50 4.64 1.56 -9.05
N VAL A 51 5.48 2.54 -8.73
CA VAL A 51 6.55 2.46 -7.72
C VAL A 51 6.86 3.87 -7.21
N VAL A 52 7.42 3.99 -6.02
CA VAL A 52 8.04 5.23 -5.52
C VAL A 52 9.53 4.98 -5.35
N LEU A 53 10.34 5.87 -5.90
CA LEU A 53 11.80 5.79 -5.84
C LEU A 53 12.34 6.77 -4.81
N HIS A 54 13.46 6.40 -4.20
CA HIS A 54 14.23 7.32 -3.38
C HIS A 54 14.79 8.45 -4.28
N PRO A 55 14.60 9.73 -3.93
CA PRO A 55 14.82 10.86 -4.85
C PRO A 55 16.27 11.00 -5.33
N HIS A 56 17.24 10.51 -4.55
CA HIS A 56 18.66 10.62 -4.90
C HIS A 56 19.25 9.37 -5.54
N SER A 57 18.86 8.18 -5.08
CA SER A 57 19.49 6.93 -5.50
C SER A 57 18.70 6.19 -6.58
N SER A 58 17.43 6.57 -6.82
CA SER A 58 16.48 5.82 -7.65
C SER A 58 16.20 4.39 -7.17
N GLU A 59 16.68 4.01 -5.98
CA GLU A 59 16.34 2.73 -5.37
C GLU A 59 14.85 2.72 -4.99
N ILE A 60 14.25 1.53 -4.97
CA ILE A 60 12.83 1.36 -4.66
C ILE A 60 12.60 1.74 -3.19
N TRP A 61 11.75 2.73 -2.96
CA TRP A 61 11.35 3.18 -1.63
C TRP A 61 9.98 2.61 -1.23
N VAL A 62 9.03 2.63 -2.16
CA VAL A 62 7.70 2.04 -1.97
C VAL A 62 7.31 1.22 -3.19
N MET A 63 6.88 -0.02 -2.94
CA MET A 63 6.26 -0.89 -3.92
C MET A 63 4.93 -1.34 -3.34
N HIS A 64 3.91 -0.49 -3.46
CA HIS A 64 2.61 -0.71 -2.85
C HIS A 64 2.11 -2.14 -3.11
N PRO A 65 1.71 -2.91 -2.08
CA PRO A 65 1.47 -2.46 -0.71
C PRO A 65 2.69 -2.43 0.24
N PHE A 66 3.88 -2.83 -0.20
CA PHE A 66 5.07 -2.93 0.64
C PHE A 66 5.87 -1.63 0.75
N SER A 67 6.50 -1.43 1.91
CA SER A 67 7.55 -0.43 2.13
C SER A 67 8.92 -1.12 2.15
N THR A 68 9.95 -0.44 1.64
CA THR A 68 11.36 -0.91 1.73
C THR A 68 12.13 -0.27 2.88
N ALA A 69 11.49 0.66 3.60
CA ALA A 69 11.97 1.27 4.82
C ALA A 69 11.04 0.89 6.00
N PRO A 70 11.53 0.89 7.24
CA PRO A 70 10.68 0.61 8.41
C PRO A 70 9.50 1.58 8.53
N THR A 71 8.34 1.04 8.94
CA THR A 71 7.10 1.79 9.20
C THR A 71 6.43 1.31 10.48
N ASN A 72 5.32 1.95 10.87
CA ASN A 72 4.48 1.52 11.99
C ASN A 72 3.68 0.22 11.70
N PHE A 73 3.82 -0.40 10.52
CA PHE A 73 3.10 -1.63 10.16
C PHE A 73 4.09 -2.73 9.82
N TYR A 74 4.54 -3.44 10.85
CA TYR A 74 5.45 -4.56 10.72
C TYR A 74 4.69 -5.86 10.50
N ILE A 75 5.05 -6.61 9.46
CA ILE A 75 4.39 -7.84 9.05
C ILE A 75 5.39 -8.98 9.22
N GLN A 76 4.98 -10.09 9.84
CA GLN A 76 5.84 -11.24 10.07
C GLN A 76 5.14 -12.57 9.79
N SER A 77 5.84 -13.48 9.13
CA SER A 77 5.40 -14.87 8.91
C SER A 77 6.62 -15.79 8.94
N GLY A 78 6.67 -16.69 9.92
CA GLY A 78 7.84 -17.56 10.14
C GLY A 78 9.12 -16.75 10.39
N ASP A 79 10.14 -17.01 9.60
CA ASP A 79 11.46 -16.37 9.63
C ASP A 79 11.56 -15.10 8.75
N LYS A 80 10.48 -14.75 8.04
CA LYS A 80 10.44 -13.60 7.13
C LYS A 80 9.59 -12.47 7.70
N SER A 81 9.96 -11.27 7.31
CA SER A 81 9.27 -10.04 7.69
C SER A 81 9.20 -9.05 6.54
N TRP A 82 8.21 -8.17 6.61
CA TRP A 82 7.95 -7.09 5.66
C TRP A 82 7.43 -5.85 6.41
N TRP A 83 7.28 -4.74 5.69
CA TRP A 83 6.55 -3.57 6.15
C TRP A 83 5.44 -3.19 5.18
N GLY A 84 4.27 -2.84 5.71
CA GLY A 84 3.25 -2.11 4.97
C GLY A 84 3.44 -0.60 5.12
N ASN A 85 3.06 0.21 4.13
CA ASN A 85 3.21 1.68 4.25
C ASN A 85 2.21 2.31 5.23
N CYS A 86 1.05 1.68 5.38
CA CYS A 86 -0.10 2.16 6.15
C CYS A 86 -1.02 0.99 6.50
N ALA A 87 -2.13 1.25 7.20
CA ALA A 87 -3.12 0.24 7.56
C ALA A 87 -3.68 -0.50 6.34
N TRP A 88 -4.10 0.23 5.31
CA TRP A 88 -4.62 -0.35 4.07
C TRP A 88 -3.56 -1.17 3.31
N CYS A 89 -2.34 -0.65 3.24
CA CYS A 89 -1.21 -1.36 2.65
C CYS A 89 -0.88 -2.65 3.42
N ALA A 90 -0.85 -2.62 4.74
CA ALA A 90 -0.54 -3.81 5.54
C ALA A 90 -1.53 -4.95 5.26
N LEU A 91 -2.81 -4.62 5.11
CA LEU A 91 -3.85 -5.56 4.68
C LEU A 91 -3.61 -6.07 3.24
N GLY A 92 -3.30 -5.18 2.30
CA GLY A 92 -2.94 -5.57 0.93
C GLY A 92 -1.75 -6.54 0.87
N ALA A 93 -0.69 -6.23 1.61
CA ALA A 93 0.52 -7.04 1.71
C ALA A 93 0.20 -8.40 2.32
N ALA A 94 -0.57 -8.43 3.41
CA ALA A 94 -0.98 -9.68 4.04
C ALA A 94 -1.75 -10.60 3.08
N PHE A 95 -2.64 -10.04 2.26
CA PHE A 95 -3.34 -10.79 1.22
C PHE A 95 -2.38 -11.35 0.15
N LEU A 96 -1.48 -10.52 -0.38
CA LEU A 96 -0.52 -10.95 -1.41
C LEU A 96 0.44 -12.04 -0.93
N LEU A 97 0.82 -12.00 0.35
CA LEU A 97 1.69 -13.02 0.94
C LEU A 97 1.01 -14.39 1.03
N ASN A 98 -0.33 -14.42 1.13
CA ASN A 98 -1.16 -15.63 1.16
C ASN A 98 -0.65 -16.68 2.17
N LYS A 99 -0.36 -16.24 3.39
CA LYS A 99 0.18 -17.04 4.51
C LYS A 99 -0.48 -16.63 5.81
N ASP A 100 -0.43 -17.53 6.79
CA ASP A 100 -0.70 -17.15 8.17
C ASP A 100 0.43 -16.23 8.67
N LEU A 101 0.07 -15.07 9.24
CA LEU A 101 1.00 -14.00 9.58
C LEU A 101 0.42 -13.08 10.65
N SER A 102 1.29 -12.23 11.21
CA SER A 102 0.91 -11.18 12.15
C SER A 102 1.28 -9.79 11.61
N ILE A 103 0.42 -8.80 11.83
CA ILE A 103 0.67 -7.38 11.59
C ILE A 103 0.74 -6.69 12.95
N THR A 104 1.93 -6.21 13.34
CA THR A 104 2.13 -5.42 14.56
C THR A 104 2.11 -3.93 14.21
N THR A 105 1.33 -3.15 14.96
CA THR A 105 1.20 -1.70 14.77
C THR A 105 0.78 -0.99 16.06
N THR A 106 0.88 0.33 16.08
CA THR A 106 0.46 1.18 17.20
C THR A 106 -0.76 2.00 16.80
N LEU A 107 -1.84 1.94 17.59
CA LEU A 107 -3.08 2.68 17.33
C LEU A 107 -2.80 4.19 17.27
N GLY A 108 -3.30 4.87 16.23
CA GLY A 108 -3.01 6.28 15.96
C GLY A 108 -1.52 6.61 15.81
N ALA A 109 -0.65 5.60 15.65
CA ALA A 109 0.81 5.71 15.70
C ALA A 109 1.38 6.31 17.00
N GLU A 110 0.59 6.40 18.07
CA GLU A 110 0.97 7.06 19.33
C GLU A 110 0.42 6.36 20.58
N GLY A 111 -0.58 5.48 20.43
CA GLY A 111 -1.29 4.83 21.52
C GLY A 111 -0.76 3.44 21.86
N GLN A 112 -1.70 2.52 22.09
CA GLN A 112 -1.38 1.12 22.41
C GLN A 112 -0.89 0.36 21.18
N GLN A 113 0.12 -0.51 21.36
CA GLN A 113 0.50 -1.49 20.36
C GLN A 113 -0.51 -2.64 20.29
N VAL A 114 -0.89 -3.00 19.08
CA VAL A 114 -1.81 -4.10 18.77
C VAL A 114 -1.17 -5.03 17.74
N VAL A 115 -1.61 -6.29 17.78
CA VAL A 115 -1.22 -7.32 16.82
C VAL A 115 -2.48 -7.85 16.16
N ILE A 116 -2.48 -7.87 14.82
CA ILE A 116 -3.56 -8.41 14.00
C ILE A 116 -3.04 -9.68 13.36
N GLU A 117 -3.62 -10.80 13.74
CA GLU A 117 -3.37 -12.11 13.17
C GLU A 117 -4.20 -12.29 11.90
N VAL A 118 -3.56 -12.78 10.85
CA VAL A 118 -4.24 -13.33 9.67
C VAL A 118 -4.08 -14.84 9.74
N LYS A 119 -5.18 -15.55 9.98
CA LYS A 119 -5.19 -17.02 10.04
C LYS A 119 -6.29 -17.56 9.15
N ASN A 120 -5.94 -18.49 8.26
CA ASN A 120 -6.88 -19.05 7.28
C ASN A 120 -7.66 -17.96 6.51
N GLY A 121 -6.98 -16.86 6.18
CA GLY A 121 -7.55 -15.72 5.44
C GLY A 121 -8.52 -14.83 6.24
N LYS A 122 -8.60 -14.99 7.56
CA LYS A 122 -9.43 -14.18 8.47
C LYS A 122 -8.56 -13.32 9.38
N LEU A 123 -9.05 -12.11 9.68
CA LEU A 123 -8.41 -11.16 10.58
C LEU A 123 -8.88 -11.35 12.02
N GLU A 124 -7.96 -11.24 12.98
CA GLU A 124 -8.27 -11.16 14.40
C GLU A 124 -7.23 -10.27 15.14
N PRO A 125 -7.61 -9.22 15.89
CA PRO A 125 -8.97 -8.73 16.07
C PRO A 125 -9.52 -8.05 14.80
N SER A 126 -10.84 -8.05 14.66
CA SER A 126 -11.54 -7.50 13.50
C SER A 126 -12.41 -6.27 13.82
N ASN A 127 -12.45 -5.88 15.10
CA ASN A 127 -13.19 -4.72 15.62
C ASN A 127 -12.32 -3.45 15.69
N LEU A 128 -11.51 -3.20 14.65
CA LEU A 128 -10.71 -1.98 14.50
C LEU A 128 -11.24 -1.11 13.35
N TYR A 129 -10.81 0.14 13.31
CA TYR A 129 -11.14 1.10 12.26
C TYR A 129 -9.89 1.57 11.54
N VAL A 130 -10.00 1.76 10.23
CA VAL A 130 -9.02 2.45 9.39
C VAL A 130 -9.54 3.87 9.12
N HIS A 131 -8.70 4.87 9.35
CA HIS A 131 -9.00 6.27 9.01
C HIS A 131 -8.29 6.66 7.72
N PHE A 132 -9.02 7.34 6.83
CA PHE A 132 -8.52 7.87 5.57
C PHE A 132 -8.72 9.39 5.54
N PRO A 133 -7.74 10.20 6.00
CA PRO A 133 -7.89 11.64 6.08
C PRO A 133 -7.70 12.36 4.73
N ILE A 134 -6.91 11.80 3.83
CA ILE A 134 -6.50 12.47 2.60
C ILE A 134 -7.44 12.10 1.45
N PRO A 135 -7.97 13.08 0.66
CA PRO A 135 -8.67 12.79 -0.58
C PRO A 135 -7.82 11.94 -1.54
N MET A 136 -8.39 10.87 -2.09
CA MET A 136 -7.70 9.93 -2.97
C MET A 136 -7.15 10.59 -4.24
N GLN A 137 -7.79 11.66 -4.72
CA GLN A 137 -7.26 12.47 -5.82
C GLN A 137 -5.95 13.22 -5.49
N ALA A 138 -5.66 13.46 -4.21
CA ALA A 138 -4.46 14.11 -3.71
C ALA A 138 -3.46 13.12 -3.09
N ALA A 139 -3.79 11.81 -3.07
CA ALA A 139 -2.97 10.79 -2.41
C ALA A 139 -1.52 10.78 -2.91
N TRP A 140 -1.31 11.06 -4.20
CA TRP A 140 0.01 11.06 -4.85
C TRP A 140 0.75 12.40 -4.82
N ASP A 141 0.13 13.49 -4.34
CA ASP A 141 0.83 14.76 -4.14
C ASP A 141 1.95 14.59 -3.10
N ASN A 142 1.70 13.75 -2.09
CA ASN A 142 2.72 13.24 -1.16
C ASN A 142 2.32 11.87 -0.62
N VAL A 143 2.58 10.81 -1.39
CA VAL A 143 2.16 9.44 -1.05
C VAL A 143 2.77 8.90 0.25
N ILE A 144 3.97 9.37 0.60
CA ILE A 144 4.63 9.02 1.86
C ILE A 144 3.84 9.59 3.04
N TYR A 145 3.48 10.88 2.99
CA TYR A 145 2.64 11.51 4.02
C TYR A 145 1.23 10.90 4.07
N THR A 146 0.60 10.72 2.91
CA THR A 146 -0.72 10.07 2.79
C THR A 146 -0.73 8.70 3.47
N CYS A 147 0.25 7.84 3.21
CA CYS A 147 0.33 6.54 3.87
C CYS A 147 0.60 6.67 5.37
N SER A 148 1.46 7.59 5.80
CA SER A 148 1.78 7.78 7.23
C SER A 148 0.59 8.18 8.10
N THR A 149 -0.48 8.72 7.49
CA THR A 149 -1.70 9.17 8.17
C THR A 149 -2.88 8.19 8.06
N MET A 150 -2.75 7.12 7.26
CA MET A 150 -3.76 6.04 7.18
C MET A 150 -3.48 4.97 8.25
N LEU A 151 -4.03 5.21 9.45
CA LEU A 151 -3.71 4.47 10.66
C LEU A 151 -4.89 3.61 11.16
N LEU A 152 -4.62 2.78 12.16
CA LEU A 152 -5.64 1.99 12.86
C LEU A 152 -6.04 2.63 14.19
N PHE A 153 -7.31 2.45 14.54
CA PHE A 153 -7.92 2.98 15.74
C PHE A 153 -8.91 1.97 16.33
N GLU A 154 -9.13 2.02 17.64
CA GLU A 154 -10.09 1.15 18.34
C GLU A 154 -11.52 1.70 18.30
N SER A 155 -11.69 3.00 18.07
CA SER A 155 -13.01 3.65 18.04
C SER A 155 -13.01 4.92 17.19
N GLN A 156 -14.20 5.35 16.77
CA GLN A 156 -14.37 6.63 16.08
C GLN A 156 -14.05 7.83 16.98
N THR A 157 -14.32 7.74 18.29
CA THR A 157 -13.95 8.78 19.26
C THR A 157 -12.44 8.97 19.33
N GLN A 158 -11.67 7.88 19.31
CA GLN A 158 -10.21 7.96 19.26
C GLN A 158 -9.73 8.68 17.99
N ILE A 159 -10.40 8.46 16.85
CA ILE A 159 -10.11 9.17 15.59
C ILE A 159 -10.43 10.66 15.74
N ASP A 160 -11.57 11.02 16.32
CA ASP A 160 -11.95 12.41 16.56
C ASP A 160 -10.91 13.16 17.40
N ASP A 161 -10.48 12.56 18.52
CA ASP A 161 -9.48 13.14 19.41
C ASP A 161 -8.10 13.26 18.74
N TRP A 162 -7.73 12.26 17.92
CA TRP A 162 -6.48 12.26 17.16
C TRP A 162 -6.49 13.36 16.09
N CYS A 163 -7.58 13.47 15.33
CA CYS A 163 -7.78 14.52 14.32
C CYS A 163 -7.68 15.92 14.94
N TYR A 164 -8.37 16.13 16.06
CA TYR A 164 -8.32 17.39 16.79
C TYR A 164 -6.91 17.75 17.26
N ARG A 165 -6.17 16.79 17.82
CA ARG A 165 -4.83 17.04 18.39
C ARG A 165 -3.78 17.35 17.34
N HIS A 166 -3.87 16.68 16.19
CA HIS A 166 -2.86 16.77 15.13
C HIS A 166 -3.24 17.76 14.01
N GLU A 167 -4.35 18.48 14.18
CA GLU A 167 -4.89 19.40 13.16
C GLU A 167 -5.10 18.73 11.80
N ILE A 168 -5.60 17.50 11.81
CA ILE A 168 -5.91 16.73 10.61
C ILE A 168 -7.42 16.64 10.45
N GLU A 169 -7.93 16.97 9.27
CA GLU A 169 -9.36 16.84 8.98
C GLU A 169 -9.80 15.39 9.04
N LYS A 170 -10.98 15.16 9.62
CA LYS A 170 -11.58 13.84 9.66
C LYS A 170 -12.14 13.51 8.27
N GLY A 171 -11.41 12.68 7.54
CA GLY A 171 -11.92 12.02 6.33
C GLY A 171 -12.77 10.78 6.64
N ASP A 172 -12.69 9.76 5.78
CA ASP A 172 -13.53 8.57 5.92
C ASP A 172 -13.01 7.62 7.02
N VAL A 173 -13.94 6.92 7.66
CA VAL A 173 -13.65 5.93 8.69
C VAL A 173 -14.33 4.63 8.34
N GLN A 174 -13.54 3.57 8.18
CA GLN A 174 -14.01 2.28 7.71
C GLN A 174 -13.65 1.16 8.68
N PRO A 175 -14.55 0.19 8.95
CA PRO A 175 -14.18 -1.02 9.68
C PRO A 175 -13.04 -1.76 8.99
N ILE A 176 -12.10 -2.32 9.76
CA ILE A 176 -10.94 -3.03 9.21
C ILE A 176 -11.34 -4.23 8.33
N GLU A 177 -12.42 -4.94 8.68
CA GLU A 177 -12.97 -6.04 7.87
C GLU A 177 -13.43 -5.57 6.50
N HIS A 178 -14.01 -4.37 6.44
CA HIS A 178 -14.44 -3.78 5.19
C HIS A 178 -13.23 -3.45 4.29
N ILE A 179 -12.19 -2.85 4.88
CA ILE A 179 -10.95 -2.53 4.17
C ILE A 179 -10.14 -3.77 3.79
N TRP A 180 -10.24 -4.85 4.56
CA TRP A 180 -9.64 -6.14 4.20
C TRP A 180 -10.17 -6.66 2.88
N GLU A 181 -11.51 -6.71 2.70
CA GLU A 181 -12.11 -7.16 1.45
C GLU A 181 -11.80 -6.21 0.28
N PHE A 182 -11.77 -4.90 0.54
CA PHE A 182 -11.37 -3.89 -0.44
C PHE A 182 -9.90 -4.07 -0.88
N ALA A 183 -8.99 -4.27 0.07
CA ALA A 183 -7.56 -4.46 -0.18
C ALA A 183 -7.29 -5.67 -1.07
N LYS A 184 -8.03 -6.78 -0.90
CA LYS A 184 -7.91 -7.97 -1.76
C LYS A 184 -8.17 -7.65 -3.22
N VAL A 185 -9.19 -6.83 -3.50
CA VAL A 185 -9.52 -6.43 -4.88
C VAL A 185 -8.53 -5.40 -5.40
N TRP A 186 -8.21 -4.38 -4.60
CA TRP A 186 -7.31 -3.31 -5.01
C TRP A 186 -5.91 -3.82 -5.35
N TYR A 187 -5.36 -4.67 -4.47
CA TYR A 187 -4.00 -5.18 -4.62
C TYR A 187 -3.93 -6.49 -5.38
N GLY A 188 -5.04 -7.22 -5.59
CA GLY A 188 -5.01 -8.58 -6.14
C GLY A 188 -4.42 -8.72 -7.55
N ASN A 189 -4.31 -7.64 -8.32
CA ASN A 189 -3.62 -7.66 -9.61
C ASN A 189 -2.08 -7.52 -9.49
N HIS A 190 -1.51 -7.21 -8.33
CA HIS A 190 -0.10 -6.77 -8.21
C HIS A 190 0.92 -7.90 -8.45
N LEU A 191 0.52 -9.17 -8.30
CA LEU A 191 1.31 -10.35 -8.68
C LEU A 191 0.99 -10.86 -10.10
N ASN A 192 0.30 -10.09 -10.94
CA ASN A 192 0.03 -10.46 -12.33
C ASN A 192 1.24 -10.12 -13.22
N PRO A 193 1.81 -11.08 -13.98
CA PRO A 193 2.87 -10.79 -14.96
C PRO A 193 2.47 -9.79 -16.05
N ALA A 194 1.17 -9.65 -16.31
CA ALA A 194 0.58 -8.66 -17.20
C ALA A 194 -0.04 -7.47 -16.44
N TRP A 195 0.49 -7.13 -15.25
CA TRP A 195 0.00 -6.04 -14.41
C TRP A 195 -0.19 -4.75 -15.20
N LYS A 196 -1.30 -4.08 -14.91
CA LYS A 196 -1.60 -2.73 -15.37
C LYS A 196 -2.11 -1.93 -14.18
N LYS A 197 -1.75 -0.66 -14.13
CA LYS A 197 -2.33 0.30 -13.20
C LYS A 197 -3.83 0.42 -13.49
N TRP A 198 -4.63 0.52 -12.43
CA TRP A 198 -6.06 0.81 -12.56
C TRP A 198 -6.26 2.13 -13.31
N THR A 199 -7.18 2.12 -14.27
CA THR A 199 -7.72 3.36 -14.83
C THR A 199 -8.59 4.07 -13.79
N ILE A 200 -8.85 5.37 -13.97
CA ILE A 200 -9.78 6.10 -13.10
C ILE A 200 -11.15 5.43 -13.07
N SER A 201 -11.65 4.99 -14.23
CA SER A 201 -12.98 4.37 -14.35
C SER A 201 -13.04 3.02 -13.63
N GLU A 202 -11.98 2.21 -13.69
CA GLU A 202 -11.86 0.99 -12.89
C GLU A 202 -11.76 1.30 -11.38
N ALA A 203 -10.95 2.28 -10.98
CA ALA A 203 -10.82 2.69 -9.59
C ALA A 203 -12.16 3.18 -9.01
N LYS A 204 -12.88 4.07 -9.71
CA LYS A 204 -14.24 4.52 -9.36
C LYS A 204 -15.20 3.34 -9.23
N ALA A 205 -15.12 2.35 -10.13
CA ALA A 205 -15.96 1.16 -10.07
C ALA A 205 -15.64 0.29 -8.84
N ILE A 206 -14.36 0.15 -8.47
CA ILE A 206 -13.95 -0.55 -7.24
C ILE A 206 -14.47 0.21 -6.01
N PHE A 207 -14.27 1.53 -5.90
CA PHE A 207 -14.77 2.30 -4.75
C PHE A 207 -16.29 2.15 -4.59
N LYS A 208 -17.04 2.25 -5.70
CA LYS A 208 -18.48 2.03 -5.70
C LYS A 208 -18.87 0.61 -5.27
N ARG A 209 -18.14 -0.42 -5.73
CA ARG A 209 -18.38 -1.82 -5.35
C ARG A 209 -18.27 -2.03 -3.83
N PHE A 210 -17.39 -1.28 -3.18
CA PHE A 210 -17.18 -1.35 -1.73
C PHE A 210 -17.98 -0.27 -0.97
N ASN A 211 -18.92 0.44 -1.59
CA ASN A 211 -19.68 1.51 -0.92
C ASN A 211 -18.81 2.61 -0.28
N LEU A 212 -17.61 2.85 -0.83
CA LEU A 212 -16.71 3.93 -0.41
C LEU A 212 -17.20 5.26 -1.02
N HIS A 213 -18.17 5.89 -0.34
CA HIS A 213 -18.92 7.06 -0.86
C HIS A 213 -18.54 8.40 -0.24
N HIS A 214 -17.70 8.42 0.81
CA HIS A 214 -17.19 9.66 1.37
C HIS A 214 -16.49 10.50 0.30
N GLU A 215 -16.53 11.83 0.43
CA GLU A 215 -15.99 12.74 -0.58
C GLU A 215 -14.52 12.50 -0.92
N ILE A 216 -13.74 11.98 0.05
CA ILE A 216 -12.34 11.60 -0.14
C ILE A 216 -12.15 10.54 -1.24
N TRP A 217 -13.15 9.73 -1.55
CA TRP A 217 -13.08 8.71 -2.60
C TRP A 217 -13.43 9.27 -3.98
N SER A 218 -13.80 10.55 -4.07
CA SER A 218 -14.07 11.22 -5.33
C SER A 218 -12.79 11.33 -6.15
N LEU A 219 -12.85 10.85 -7.39
CA LEU A 219 -11.77 10.96 -8.36
C LEU A 219 -12.19 11.93 -9.48
N PRO A 220 -11.23 12.67 -10.07
CA PRO A 220 -11.51 13.58 -11.16
C PRO A 220 -12.14 12.88 -12.36
N ASP A 221 -12.82 13.63 -13.21
CA ASP A 221 -13.24 13.14 -14.52
C ASP A 221 -12.03 12.94 -15.44
N GLU A 222 -12.18 12.05 -16.42
CA GLU A 222 -11.08 11.48 -17.21
C GLU A 222 -10.08 12.56 -17.69
N ASN A 223 -8.77 12.26 -17.60
CA ASN A 223 -7.57 13.05 -17.97
C ASN A 223 -6.66 13.57 -16.84
N LYS A 224 -6.88 13.21 -15.58
CA LYS A 224 -5.91 13.47 -14.47
C LYS A 224 -5.29 12.18 -13.94
N ARG A 225 -4.06 12.26 -13.43
CA ARG A 225 -3.32 11.11 -12.89
C ARG A 225 -4.02 10.58 -11.63
N PHE A 226 -4.12 9.26 -11.50
CA PHE A 226 -4.55 8.56 -10.29
C PHE A 226 -3.67 7.32 -10.08
#